data_AF-A0A9E2QS04-F1
#
_entry.id   AF-A0A9E2QS04-F1
#
_cell.length_a   1.000
_cell.length_b   1.000
_cell.length_c   1.000
_cell.angle_alpha   90.00
_cell.angle_beta   90.00
_cell.angle_gamma   90.00
#
_symmetry.space_group_name_H-M   'P 1'
#
loop_
_entity.id
_entity.type
_entity.pdbx_description
1 polymer ?
#
loop_
_entity_poly.entity_id
_entity_poly.type
_entity_poly.pdbx_seq_one_letter_code
_entity_poly.pdbx_strand_id
1 'polypeptide(L)'
;MALLALVPLLLAIVWLGKVVGLRQSVIQASRLVAFECTVRLPVCDHPEGAALLAREARARVFAPTDAPVRSPVADYGPLDPFLARGSGRAGATAPEAVSVNIAARRFDAGLNVALARPADDLPPLAWLSAVAGPARFGHEITDGLRVATVKASLPLAGGPWRDTVRVSLSADTAVLSGAWQAIGPRGAHPDHLENRVRSGAQLHAVYETAVGLRYAPVLGLLSLMGGIGLEPRAGGFRHGVFDVDVVPLDRIGSAP
;
A
#
# COMPACT_ATOMS: atom_id res chain seq x y z
N MET A 1 -52.15 -5.76 -21.51
CA MET A 1 -51.84 -5.84 -20.06
C MET A 1 -50.38 -6.19 -19.80
N ALA A 2 -49.81 -7.27 -20.36
CA ALA A 2 -48.41 -7.68 -20.10
C ALA A 2 -47.34 -6.64 -20.52
N LEU A 3 -47.54 -5.92 -21.64
CA LEU A 3 -46.58 -4.90 -22.12
C LEU A 3 -46.44 -3.70 -21.16
N LEU A 4 -47.52 -3.32 -20.46
CA LEU A 4 -47.53 -2.19 -19.53
C LEU A 4 -46.73 -2.48 -18.25
N ALA A 5 -46.61 -3.75 -17.85
CA ALA A 5 -45.78 -4.16 -16.71
C ALA A 5 -44.29 -4.33 -17.10
N LEU A 6 -44.00 -4.58 -18.38
CA LEU A 6 -42.65 -4.89 -18.86
C LEU A 6 -41.76 -3.64 -18.96
N VAL A 7 -42.32 -2.50 -19.35
CA VAL A 7 -41.61 -1.22 -19.43
C VAL A 7 -41.03 -0.77 -18.09
N PRO A 8 -41.79 -0.66 -16.97
CA PRO A 8 -41.22 -0.24 -15.70
C PRO A 8 -40.19 -1.25 -15.16
N LEU A 9 -40.35 -2.54 -15.46
CA LEU A 9 -39.37 -3.57 -15.09
C LEU A 9 -38.05 -3.37 -15.83
N LEU A 10 -38.07 -3.15 -17.15
CA LEU A 10 -36.85 -2.90 -17.93
C LEU A 10 -36.14 -1.62 -17.47
N LEU A 11 -36.88 -0.55 -17.21
CA LEU A 11 -36.33 0.68 -16.66
C LEU A 11 -35.71 0.47 -15.27
N ALA A 12 -36.35 -0.34 -14.41
CA ALA A 12 -35.81 -0.70 -13.10
C ALA A 12 -34.51 -1.52 -13.22
N ILE A 13 -34.42 -2.45 -14.18
CA ILE A 13 -33.21 -3.24 -14.44
C ILE A 13 -32.06 -2.35 -14.90
N VAL A 14 -32.30 -1.44 -15.85
CA VAL A 14 -31.28 -0.48 -16.32
C VAL A 14 -30.82 0.42 -15.18
N TRP A 15 -31.75 0.92 -14.38
CA TRP A 15 -31.43 1.74 -13.21
C TRP A 15 -30.58 0.98 -12.18
N LEU A 16 -30.95 -0.27 -11.88
CA LEU A 16 -30.17 -1.15 -11.01
C LEU A 16 -28.76 -1.38 -11.57
N GLY A 17 -28.64 -1.61 -12.87
CA GLY A 17 -27.36 -1.74 -13.57
C GLY A 17 -26.46 -0.51 -13.38
N LYS A 18 -27.02 0.70 -13.46
CA LYS A 18 -26.28 1.94 -13.19
C LYS A 18 -25.80 2.04 -11.74
N VAL A 19 -26.63 1.67 -10.77
CA VAL A 19 -26.25 1.69 -9.35
C VAL A 19 -25.17 0.65 -9.05
N VAL A 20 -25.28 -0.56 -9.63
CA VAL A 20 -24.26 -1.61 -9.50
C VAL A 20 -22.96 -1.19 -10.16
N GLY A 21 -23.01 -0.59 -11.36
CA GLY A 21 -21.84 -0.02 -12.04
C GLY A 21 -21.14 1.01 -11.18
N LEU A 22 -21.90 1.99 -10.65
CA LEU A 22 -21.36 2.99 -9.73
C LEU A 22 -20.69 2.36 -8.49
N ARG A 23 -21.32 1.33 -7.90
CA ARG A 23 -20.75 0.61 -6.75
C ARG A 23 -19.41 -0.03 -7.11
N GLN A 24 -19.30 -0.67 -8.27
CA GLN A 24 -18.05 -1.28 -8.73
C GLN A 24 -16.96 -0.24 -8.98
N SER A 25 -17.30 0.90 -9.61
CA SER A 25 -16.36 2.01 -9.80
C SER A 25 -15.85 2.56 -8.47
N VAL A 26 -16.71 2.73 -7.45
CA VAL A 26 -16.26 3.20 -6.13
C VAL A 26 -15.32 2.20 -5.45
N ILE A 27 -15.58 0.89 -5.58
CA ILE A 27 -14.70 -0.17 -5.06
C ILE A 27 -13.36 -0.22 -5.81
N GLN A 28 -13.38 -0.07 -7.14
CA GLN A 28 -12.15 -0.02 -7.94
C GLN A 28 -11.33 1.23 -7.59
N ALA A 29 -11.98 2.38 -7.40
CA ALA A 29 -11.33 3.61 -6.98
C ALA A 29 -10.71 3.47 -5.58
N SER A 30 -11.39 2.85 -4.61
CA SER A 30 -10.81 2.64 -3.27
C SER A 30 -9.58 1.73 -3.31
N ARG A 31 -9.60 0.69 -4.15
CA ARG A 31 -8.45 -0.19 -4.38
C ARG A 31 -7.30 0.57 -5.04
N LEU A 32 -7.58 1.33 -6.10
CA LEU A 32 -6.57 2.13 -6.79
C LEU A 32 -5.87 3.08 -5.83
N VAL A 33 -6.63 3.86 -5.05
CA VAL A 33 -6.08 4.81 -4.08
C VAL A 33 -5.28 4.08 -3.00
N ALA A 34 -5.79 2.97 -2.47
CA ALA A 34 -5.08 2.17 -1.47
C ALA A 34 -3.72 1.67 -2.01
N PHE A 35 -3.67 1.21 -3.27
CA PHE A 35 -2.43 0.78 -3.92
C PHE A 35 -1.48 1.94 -4.26
N GLU A 36 -1.98 3.12 -4.64
CA GLU A 36 -1.14 4.30 -4.78
C GLU A 36 -0.48 4.67 -3.44
N CYS A 37 -1.17 4.43 -2.32
CA CYS A 37 -0.59 4.58 -0.98
C CYS A 37 0.39 3.49 -0.58
N THR A 38 0.53 2.41 -1.35
CA THR A 38 1.76 1.61 -1.24
C THR A 38 2.85 2.37 -2.00
N VAL A 39 2.74 2.60 -3.30
CA VAL A 39 3.88 3.10 -4.12
C VAL A 39 4.35 4.53 -3.78
N ARG A 40 3.44 5.43 -3.42
CA ARG A 40 3.70 6.87 -3.23
C ARG A 40 3.32 7.31 -1.81
N LEU A 41 3.92 6.68 -0.79
CA LEU A 41 3.69 7.01 0.63
C LEU A 41 3.61 8.52 0.93
N PRO A 42 4.57 9.36 0.49
CA PRO A 42 4.56 10.80 0.84
C PRO A 42 3.31 11.54 0.37
N VAL A 43 2.69 11.09 -0.73
CA VAL A 43 1.44 11.68 -1.24
C VAL A 43 0.26 11.35 -0.32
N CYS A 44 0.27 10.16 0.29
CA CYS A 44 -0.79 9.72 1.18
C CYS A 44 -0.66 10.23 2.62
N ASP A 45 0.46 10.87 2.97
CA ASP A 45 0.71 11.48 4.27
C ASP A 45 0.20 12.92 4.38
N HIS A 46 -0.10 13.57 3.25
CA HIS A 46 -0.51 14.96 3.19
C HIS A 46 -1.93 15.13 2.62
N PRO A 47 -2.73 16.08 3.16
CA PRO A 47 -4.10 16.32 2.68
C PRO A 47 -4.14 16.78 1.22
N GLU A 48 -3.11 17.48 0.75
CA GLU A 48 -2.97 17.90 -0.65
C GLU A 48 -2.87 16.70 -1.61
N GLY A 49 -2.21 15.63 -1.17
CA GLY A 49 -2.10 14.41 -1.95
C GLY A 49 -3.39 13.61 -2.01
N ALA A 50 -4.24 13.66 -0.97
CA ALA A 50 -5.60 13.10 -1.04
C ALA A 50 -6.44 13.80 -2.13
N ALA A 51 -6.31 15.12 -2.29
CA ALA A 51 -6.98 15.86 -3.36
C ALA A 51 -6.44 15.50 -4.75
N LEU A 52 -5.13 15.25 -4.88
CA LEU A 52 -4.52 14.74 -6.11
C LEU A 52 -5.04 13.35 -6.45
N LEU A 53 -5.03 12.43 -5.49
CA LEU A 53 -5.53 11.06 -5.66
C LEU A 53 -7.02 11.02 -5.97
N ALA A 54 -7.83 11.94 -5.45
CA ALA A 54 -9.22 12.09 -5.84
C ALA A 54 -9.38 12.49 -7.31
N ARG A 55 -8.50 13.36 -7.83
CA ARG A 55 -8.48 13.72 -9.27
C ARG A 55 -8.04 12.54 -10.13
N GLU A 56 -6.97 11.84 -9.74
CA GLU A 56 -6.48 10.66 -10.46
C GLU A 56 -7.51 9.53 -10.47
N ALA A 57 -8.18 9.26 -9.35
CA ALA A 57 -9.25 8.27 -9.26
C ALA A 57 -10.44 8.61 -10.16
N ARG A 58 -10.83 9.89 -10.22
CA ARG A 58 -11.87 10.35 -11.18
C ARG A 58 -11.46 10.09 -12.62
N ALA A 59 -10.24 10.50 -12.99
CA ALA A 59 -9.74 10.36 -14.35
C ALA A 59 -9.56 8.90 -14.79
N ARG A 60 -9.20 7.99 -13.87
CA ARG A 60 -8.88 6.59 -14.21
C ARG A 60 -10.06 5.61 -14.07
N VAL A 61 -11.02 5.91 -13.20
CA VAL A 61 -12.10 4.95 -12.84
C VAL A 61 -13.48 5.43 -13.27
N PHE A 62 -13.69 6.75 -13.36
CA PHE A 62 -14.99 7.33 -13.69
C PHE A 62 -15.01 7.98 -15.08
N ALA A 63 -13.86 8.08 -15.75
CA ALA A 63 -13.77 8.52 -17.14
C ALA A 63 -14.05 7.36 -18.12
N PRO A 64 -14.37 7.65 -19.39
CA PRO A 64 -14.61 6.68 -20.44
C PRO A 64 -13.43 5.74 -20.60
N THR A 65 -13.74 4.47 -20.77
CA THR A 65 -12.79 3.34 -20.88
C THR A 65 -11.83 3.45 -22.08
N ASP A 66 -12.11 4.35 -23.03
CA ASP A 66 -11.27 4.58 -24.22
C ASP A 66 -9.98 5.37 -23.91
N ALA A 67 -9.79 5.81 -22.66
CA ALA A 67 -8.54 6.42 -22.24
C ALA A 67 -7.39 5.39 -22.28
N PRO A 68 -6.29 5.64 -23.01
CA PRO A 68 -5.19 4.69 -23.09
C PRO A 68 -4.57 4.49 -21.70
N VAL A 69 -4.31 3.22 -21.35
CA VAL A 69 -3.82 2.73 -20.04
C VAL A 69 -2.55 3.44 -19.52
N ARG A 70 -1.85 4.20 -20.37
CA ARG A 70 -0.67 4.99 -20.02
C ARG A 70 -0.67 6.40 -20.65
N SER A 71 -1.80 7.10 -20.62
CA SER A 71 -1.79 8.53 -20.95
C SER A 71 -1.26 9.35 -19.77
N PRO A 72 -0.39 10.35 -20.00
CA PRO A 72 -0.21 11.41 -19.01
C PRO A 72 -1.58 12.02 -18.72
N VAL A 73 -1.84 12.36 -17.46
CA VAL A 73 -3.10 12.99 -17.01
C VAL A 73 -3.20 14.40 -17.60
N ALA A 74 -3.41 14.48 -18.91
CA ALA A 74 -3.63 15.69 -19.65
C ALA A 74 -5.05 15.61 -20.21
N ASP A 75 -5.86 16.55 -19.73
CA ASP A 75 -7.28 16.74 -19.94
C ASP A 75 -8.27 15.78 -19.26
N TYR A 76 -9.12 16.41 -18.45
CA TYR A 76 -10.25 15.82 -17.75
C TYR A 76 -11.36 15.58 -18.77
N GLY A 77 -11.38 14.39 -19.37
CA GLY A 77 -12.47 13.97 -20.25
C GLY A 77 -13.84 13.95 -19.55
N PRO A 78 -14.95 13.98 -20.30
CA PRO A 78 -16.30 13.74 -19.76
C PRO A 78 -16.35 12.39 -19.04
N LEU A 79 -17.28 12.16 -18.12
CA LEU A 79 -17.48 10.85 -17.48
C LEU A 79 -17.82 9.73 -18.49
N ASP A 80 -17.71 8.48 -18.04
CA ASP A 80 -18.36 7.34 -18.68
C ASP A 80 -19.82 7.69 -19.05
N PRO A 81 -20.22 7.54 -20.33
CA PRO A 81 -21.58 7.79 -20.81
C PRO A 81 -22.68 7.08 -19.99
N PHE A 82 -22.38 5.92 -19.40
CA PHE A 82 -23.34 5.17 -18.57
C PHE A 82 -23.63 5.87 -17.23
N LEU A 83 -22.66 6.62 -16.71
CA LEU A 83 -22.77 7.43 -15.50
C LEU A 83 -23.17 8.88 -15.80
N ALA A 84 -23.04 9.31 -17.06
CA ALA A 84 -23.45 10.63 -17.50
C ALA A 84 -24.99 10.80 -17.43
N ARG A 85 -25.40 12.03 -17.09
CA ARG A 85 -26.81 12.44 -17.14
C ARG A 85 -27.29 12.41 -18.60
N GLY A 86 -28.44 11.80 -18.87
CA GLY A 86 -29.05 11.75 -20.20
C GLY A 86 -29.43 13.11 -20.83
N SER A 87 -29.12 14.23 -20.19
CA SER A 87 -29.46 15.59 -20.65
C SER A 87 -28.25 16.40 -21.14
N GLY A 88 -27.16 15.75 -21.57
CA GLY A 88 -26.00 16.44 -22.20
C GLY A 88 -25.21 17.41 -21.30
N ARG A 89 -25.56 17.53 -20.02
CA ARG A 89 -24.83 18.34 -19.03
C ARG A 89 -24.04 17.41 -18.11
N ALA A 90 -22.72 17.56 -18.15
CA ALA A 90 -21.73 16.76 -17.46
C ALA A 90 -21.82 16.90 -15.93
N GLY A 91 -22.78 16.19 -15.32
CA GLY A 91 -23.12 16.26 -13.90
C GLY A 91 -22.05 15.73 -12.92
N ALA A 92 -20.87 15.32 -13.39
CA ALA A 92 -19.75 15.01 -12.51
C ALA A 92 -18.40 15.58 -12.95
N THR A 93 -18.44 16.66 -13.74
CA THR A 93 -17.29 17.57 -13.83
C THR A 93 -17.12 18.39 -12.56
N ALA A 94 -18.10 18.37 -11.63
CA ALA A 94 -17.97 19.00 -10.33
C ALA A 94 -16.91 18.25 -9.51
N PRO A 95 -15.79 18.90 -9.11
CA PRO A 95 -14.72 18.28 -8.33
C PRO A 95 -15.19 17.71 -6.97
N GLU A 96 -16.39 18.07 -6.53
CA GLU A 96 -17.00 17.62 -5.26
C GLU A 96 -17.72 16.26 -5.37
N ALA A 97 -17.94 15.75 -6.58
CA ALA A 97 -18.71 14.53 -6.79
C ALA A 97 -18.02 13.25 -6.29
N VAL A 98 -16.68 13.25 -6.24
CA VAL A 98 -15.87 12.15 -5.71
C VAL A 98 -14.85 12.71 -4.74
N SER A 99 -14.92 12.24 -3.50
CA SER A 99 -13.99 12.59 -2.41
C SER A 99 -13.19 11.37 -1.99
N VAL A 100 -11.92 11.58 -1.69
CA VAL A 100 -11.01 10.56 -1.16
C VAL A 100 -10.57 11.00 0.22
N ASN A 101 -10.62 10.09 1.18
CA ASN A 101 -10.04 10.25 2.50
C ASN A 101 -9.08 9.09 2.77
N ILE A 102 -7.89 9.40 3.27
CA ILE A 102 -6.87 8.40 3.56
C ILE A 102 -6.54 8.52 5.04
N ALA A 103 -6.74 7.42 5.77
CA ALA A 103 -6.39 7.34 7.18
C ALA A 103 -5.22 6.37 7.37
N ALA A 104 -4.18 6.84 8.05
CA ALA A 104 -3.20 5.94 8.66
C ALA A 104 -3.85 5.29 9.89
N ARG A 105 -3.75 3.96 9.96
CA ARG A 105 -4.25 3.17 11.07
C ARG A 105 -3.12 2.30 11.59
N ARG A 106 -3.19 2.07 12.90
CA ARG A 106 -2.30 1.13 13.54
C ARG A 106 -2.69 -0.30 13.17
N PHE A 107 -1.80 -1.07 12.54
CA PHE A 107 -1.98 -2.51 12.39
C PHE A 107 -1.36 -3.21 13.59
N ASP A 108 -2.10 -4.01 14.34
CA ASP A 108 -1.51 -4.75 15.46
C ASP A 108 -1.89 -6.23 15.35
N ALA A 109 -1.10 -6.96 14.57
CA ALA A 109 -1.23 -8.41 14.47
C ALA A 109 -0.81 -9.12 15.77
N GLY A 110 0.02 -8.48 16.61
CA GLY A 110 0.55 -9.05 17.85
C GLY A 110 -0.40 -8.92 19.03
N LEU A 111 -1.05 -7.76 19.19
CA LEU A 111 -1.90 -7.44 20.34
C LEU A 111 -3.14 -8.35 20.43
N ASN A 112 -3.81 -8.66 19.30
CA ASN A 112 -4.99 -9.54 19.33
C ASN A 112 -4.63 -11.02 19.60
N VAL A 113 -3.40 -11.44 19.30
CA VAL A 113 -2.91 -12.81 19.59
C VAL A 113 -2.31 -12.88 21.01
N ALA A 114 -1.66 -11.82 21.48
CA ALA A 114 -1.09 -11.72 22.81
C ALA A 114 -2.16 -11.51 23.90
N LEU A 115 -3.23 -10.75 23.63
CA LEU A 115 -4.39 -10.60 24.53
C LEU A 115 -5.20 -11.90 24.72
N ALA A 116 -4.97 -12.91 23.87
CA ALA A 116 -5.51 -14.26 24.08
C ALA A 116 -4.65 -15.12 25.02
N ARG A 117 -3.50 -14.61 25.50
CA ARG A 117 -2.66 -15.23 26.54
C ARG A 117 -2.69 -14.36 27.81
N PRO A 118 -2.60 -14.97 29.00
CA PRO A 118 -2.54 -14.22 30.26
C PRO A 118 -1.34 -13.25 30.25
N ALA A 119 -1.62 -12.00 30.63
CA ALA A 119 -0.78 -10.82 30.38
C ALA A 119 0.47 -10.69 31.27
N ASP A 120 0.66 -11.60 32.23
CA ASP A 120 1.58 -11.36 33.35
C ASP A 120 3.07 -11.65 33.05
N ASP A 121 3.39 -12.32 31.94
CA ASP A 121 4.77 -12.77 31.61
C ASP A 121 5.34 -12.22 30.30
N LEU A 122 4.66 -11.30 29.62
CA LEU A 122 5.14 -10.77 28.33
C LEU A 122 5.87 -9.44 28.52
N PRO A 123 7.14 -9.32 28.07
CA PRO A 123 7.81 -8.02 28.02
C PRO A 123 7.02 -7.07 27.10
N PRO A 124 7.15 -5.73 27.28
CA PRO A 124 6.38 -4.76 26.51
C PRO A 124 6.49 -5.04 25.01
N LEU A 125 5.38 -5.18 24.28
CA LEU A 125 5.39 -5.54 22.86
C LEU A 125 6.22 -4.57 22.00
N ALA A 126 6.30 -3.30 22.40
CA ALA A 126 7.18 -2.30 21.79
C ALA A 126 8.67 -2.71 21.86
N TRP A 127 9.07 -3.35 22.96
CA TRP A 127 10.41 -3.89 23.15
C TRP A 127 10.64 -5.12 22.27
N LEU A 128 9.70 -6.07 22.21
CA LEU A 128 9.80 -7.21 21.30
C LEU A 128 9.83 -6.78 19.82
N SER A 129 9.04 -5.77 19.42
CA SER A 129 9.06 -5.25 18.06
C SER A 129 10.36 -4.54 17.71
N ALA A 130 10.97 -3.83 18.67
CA ALA A 130 12.24 -3.13 18.50
C ALA A 130 13.46 -4.07 18.53
N VAL A 131 13.40 -5.14 19.32
CA VAL A 131 14.53 -6.08 19.52
C VAL A 131 14.50 -7.25 18.54
N ALA A 132 13.31 -7.76 18.19
CA ALA A 132 13.15 -8.96 17.36
C ALA A 132 12.14 -8.82 16.21
N GLY A 133 11.33 -7.75 16.20
CA GLY A 133 10.31 -7.52 15.18
C GLY A 133 10.76 -6.63 14.03
N PRO A 134 9.85 -6.35 13.07
CA PRO A 134 10.16 -5.57 11.88
C PRO A 134 10.59 -4.12 12.13
N ALA A 135 10.41 -3.58 13.35
CA ALA A 135 10.80 -2.19 13.68
C ALA A 135 12.31 -1.96 13.53
N ARG A 136 13.11 -3.02 13.70
CA ARG A 136 14.56 -3.00 13.41
C ARG A 136 14.90 -2.64 11.97
N PHE A 137 14.02 -2.94 11.01
CA PHE A 137 14.17 -2.59 9.60
C PHE A 137 13.53 -1.22 9.26
N GLY A 138 13.20 -0.41 10.26
CA GLY A 138 12.48 0.85 10.09
C GLY A 138 10.99 0.67 9.80
N HIS A 139 10.41 -0.47 10.19
CA HIS A 139 8.99 -0.78 10.01
C HIS A 139 8.33 -1.09 11.33
N GLU A 140 7.67 -0.10 11.95
CA GLU A 140 6.88 -0.45 13.12
C GLU A 140 5.83 -1.50 12.75
N ILE A 141 5.62 -2.51 13.60
CA ILE A 141 4.50 -3.45 13.44
C ILE A 141 3.19 -2.68 13.34
N THR A 142 3.17 -1.54 14.03
CA THR A 142 2.05 -0.66 14.29
C THR A 142 1.78 0.28 13.14
N ASP A 143 2.78 0.76 12.41
CA ASP A 143 2.57 1.65 11.28
C ASP A 143 2.58 0.89 9.96
N GLY A 144 1.55 1.15 9.15
CA GLY A 144 1.51 0.61 7.79
C GLY A 144 0.11 0.41 7.24
N LEU A 145 -0.94 0.29 8.07
CA LEU A 145 -2.28 0.14 7.53
C LEU A 145 -2.79 1.48 7.00
N ARG A 146 -2.98 1.56 5.69
CA ARG A 146 -3.63 2.70 5.03
C ARG A 146 -5.04 2.29 4.67
N VAL A 147 -6.00 3.03 5.20
CA VAL A 147 -7.42 2.88 4.85
C VAL A 147 -7.77 4.00 3.89
N ALA A 148 -7.99 3.64 2.63
CA ALA A 148 -8.49 4.54 1.61
C ALA A 148 -10.02 4.44 1.55
N THR A 149 -10.69 5.53 1.90
CA THR A 149 -12.13 5.71 1.79
C THR A 149 -12.42 6.55 0.56
N VAL A 150 -13.21 6.02 -0.38
CA VAL A 150 -13.71 6.77 -1.53
C VAL A 150 -15.21 6.92 -1.41
N LYS A 151 -15.70 8.15 -1.54
CA LYS A 151 -17.14 8.45 -1.60
C LYS A 151 -17.46 9.09 -2.94
N ALA A 152 -18.49 8.59 -3.61
CA ALA A 152 -19.02 9.18 -4.82
C ALA A 152 -20.50 9.53 -4.63
N SER A 153 -20.85 10.79 -4.88
CA SER A 153 -22.22 11.31 -4.81
C SER A 153 -22.61 11.87 -6.16
N LEU A 154 -23.41 11.11 -6.92
CA LEU A 154 -23.77 11.43 -8.30
C LEU A 154 -25.28 11.58 -8.48
N PRO A 155 -25.74 12.56 -9.28
CA PRO A 155 -27.11 12.58 -9.75
C PRO A 155 -27.30 11.53 -10.86
N LEU A 156 -28.00 10.45 -10.56
CA LEU A 156 -28.44 9.47 -11.56
C LEU A 156 -29.81 9.90 -12.11
N ALA A 157 -30.05 9.60 -13.38
CA ALA A 157 -31.41 9.63 -13.93
C ALA A 157 -32.29 8.77 -13.01
N GLY A 158 -33.38 9.36 -12.50
CA GLY A 158 -34.26 8.60 -11.62
C GLY A 158 -34.87 7.43 -12.39
N GLY A 159 -35.26 6.39 -11.66
CA GLY A 159 -35.99 5.27 -12.26
C GLY A 159 -37.35 5.72 -12.83
N PRO A 160 -38.27 4.80 -13.17
CA PRO A 160 -39.62 5.13 -13.69
C PRO A 160 -40.50 6.11 -12.87
N TRP A 161 -40.02 6.62 -11.73
CA TRP A 161 -40.79 7.20 -10.65
C TRP A 161 -40.34 8.64 -10.32
N ARG A 162 -39.16 9.09 -10.81
CA ARG A 162 -38.56 10.41 -10.55
C ARG A 162 -37.61 10.82 -11.67
N ASP A 163 -37.45 12.12 -11.91
CA ASP A 163 -36.54 12.62 -12.96
C ASP A 163 -35.06 12.44 -12.60
N THR A 164 -34.69 12.64 -11.33
CA THR A 164 -33.32 12.50 -10.84
C THR A 164 -33.27 12.05 -9.40
N VAL A 165 -32.34 11.14 -9.09
CA VAL A 165 -32.06 10.69 -7.73
C VAL A 165 -30.56 10.86 -7.48
N ARG A 166 -30.20 11.52 -6.37
CA ARG A 166 -28.80 11.58 -5.93
C ARG A 166 -28.46 10.29 -5.20
N VAL A 167 -27.52 9.53 -5.74
CA VAL A 167 -27.02 8.31 -5.14
C VAL A 167 -25.63 8.57 -4.58
N SER A 168 -25.46 8.28 -3.29
CA SER A 168 -24.19 8.40 -2.59
C SER A 168 -23.72 7.01 -2.16
N LEU A 169 -22.55 6.59 -2.64
CA LEU A 169 -21.92 5.33 -2.29
C LEU A 169 -20.52 5.58 -1.73
N SER A 170 -20.09 4.69 -0.84
CA SER A 170 -18.74 4.70 -0.28
C SER A 170 -18.13 3.30 -0.30
N ALA A 171 -16.83 3.21 -0.50
CA ALA A 171 -16.07 1.99 -0.31
C ALA A 171 -14.77 2.29 0.42
N ASP A 172 -14.38 1.34 1.27
CA ASP A 172 -13.15 1.38 2.05
C ASP A 172 -12.24 0.24 1.58
N THR A 173 -10.96 0.52 1.46
CA THR A 173 -9.94 -0.50 1.20
C THR A 173 -8.75 -0.26 2.10
N ALA A 174 -8.36 -1.29 2.84
CA ALA A 174 -7.23 -1.26 3.74
C ALA A 174 -6.06 -2.02 3.11
N VAL A 175 -4.87 -1.43 3.10
CA VAL A 175 -3.65 -2.06 2.61
C VAL A 175 -2.53 -1.86 3.60
N LEU A 176 -1.67 -2.87 3.74
CA LEU A 176 -0.42 -2.74 4.47
C LEU A 176 0.63 -2.12 3.55
N SER A 177 0.95 -0.87 3.84
CA SER A 177 1.98 -0.06 3.20
C SER A 177 3.26 -0.10 4.04
N GLY A 178 4.40 0.26 3.44
CA GLY A 178 5.66 0.42 4.17
C GLY A 178 6.52 -0.84 4.25
N ALA A 179 6.01 -2.01 4.68
CA ALA A 179 6.82 -3.14 5.15
C ALA A 179 7.95 -3.67 4.22
N TRP A 180 7.96 -3.33 2.93
CA TRP A 180 8.96 -3.77 1.95
C TRP A 180 9.34 -2.70 0.92
N GLN A 181 9.00 -1.43 1.14
CA GLN A 181 9.31 -0.40 0.18
C GLN A 181 10.68 0.23 0.41
N ALA A 182 11.62 -0.17 -0.43
CA ALA A 182 12.87 0.53 -0.61
C ALA A 182 12.75 1.52 -1.78
N ILE A 183 13.18 2.77 -1.56
CA ILE A 183 13.24 3.79 -2.62
C ILE A 183 14.29 3.42 -3.70
N GLY A 184 15.22 2.54 -3.35
CA GLY A 184 16.21 1.94 -4.23
C GLY A 184 17.22 1.11 -3.44
N PRO A 185 18.17 0.44 -4.11
CA PRO A 185 19.13 -0.44 -3.44
C PRO A 185 20.07 0.31 -2.49
N ARG A 186 20.59 1.49 -2.88
CA ARG A 186 21.56 2.30 -2.12
C ARG A 186 21.23 3.79 -2.16
N GLY A 187 21.66 4.52 -1.14
CA GLY A 187 21.56 5.99 -1.07
C GLY A 187 21.61 6.50 0.38
N ALA A 188 21.51 7.82 0.57
CA ALA A 188 21.59 8.44 1.90
C ALA A 188 20.25 8.44 2.66
N HIS A 189 19.12 8.23 1.96
CA HIS A 189 17.80 8.19 2.59
C HIS A 189 17.63 6.94 3.47
N PRO A 190 17.04 7.02 4.68
CA PRO A 190 16.82 5.87 5.56
C PRO A 190 16.00 4.74 4.91
N ASP A 191 15.17 5.08 3.93
CA ASP A 191 14.30 4.13 3.22
C ASP A 191 14.99 3.38 2.08
N HIS A 192 16.29 3.57 1.82
CA HIS A 192 17.03 2.69 0.91
C HIS A 192 17.24 1.31 1.52
N LEU A 193 17.24 0.27 0.67
CA LEU A 193 17.37 -1.13 1.12
C LEU A 193 18.63 -1.33 1.96
N GLU A 194 19.78 -0.80 1.52
CA GLU A 194 21.04 -0.85 2.26
C GLU A 194 20.93 -0.28 3.69
N ASN A 195 20.27 0.86 3.86
CA ASN A 195 20.15 1.52 5.16
C ASN A 195 19.16 0.78 6.07
N ARG A 196 18.07 0.24 5.52
CA ARG A 196 17.12 -0.60 6.27
C ARG A 196 17.77 -1.91 6.72
N VAL A 197 18.50 -2.58 5.82
CA VAL A 197 19.23 -3.83 6.13
C VAL A 197 20.31 -3.56 7.15
N ARG A 198 21.10 -2.49 7.00
CA ARG A 198 22.12 -2.08 7.98
C ARG A 198 21.52 -1.81 9.35
N SER A 199 20.40 -1.07 9.40
CA SER A 199 19.70 -0.77 10.66
C SER A 199 19.15 -2.03 11.31
N GLY A 200 18.58 -2.95 10.52
CA GLY A 200 18.00 -4.19 11.03
C GLY A 200 19.02 -5.28 11.35
N ALA A 201 20.20 -5.26 10.72
CA ALA A 201 21.30 -6.16 11.00
C ALA A 201 21.95 -5.87 12.36
N GLN A 202 21.79 -4.64 12.87
CA GLN A 202 22.32 -4.22 14.17
C GLN A 202 21.29 -4.44 15.28
N LEU A 203 21.72 -5.09 16.37
CA LEU A 203 20.96 -5.19 17.61
C LEU A 203 21.06 -3.89 18.41
N HIS A 204 20.23 -3.76 19.46
CA HIS A 204 20.33 -2.64 20.38
C HIS A 204 21.75 -2.53 20.95
N ALA A 205 22.30 -1.31 21.08
CA ALA A 205 23.73 -1.06 21.29
C ALA A 205 24.37 -1.88 22.43
N VAL A 206 23.63 -2.11 23.52
CA VAL A 206 24.08 -2.91 24.67
C VAL A 206 24.32 -4.39 24.29
N TYR A 207 23.45 -4.96 23.45
CA TYR A 207 23.58 -6.33 22.97
C TYR A 207 24.62 -6.47 21.85
N GLU A 208 24.80 -5.44 21.00
CA GLU A 208 25.88 -5.43 20.01
C GLU A 208 27.26 -5.58 20.64
N THR A 209 27.52 -4.89 21.76
CA THR A 209 28.77 -5.08 22.52
C THR A 209 28.93 -6.51 23.03
N ALA A 210 27.87 -7.13 23.54
CA ALA A 210 27.91 -8.48 24.06
C ALA A 210 28.06 -9.53 22.94
N VAL A 211 27.42 -9.32 21.79
CA VAL A 211 27.53 -10.17 20.61
C VAL A 211 28.90 -10.04 19.96
N GLY A 212 29.45 -8.84 19.85
CA GLY A 212 30.82 -8.60 19.37
C GLY A 212 31.86 -9.33 20.22
N LEU A 213 31.73 -9.27 21.54
CA LEU A 213 32.59 -10.03 22.47
C LEU A 213 32.46 -11.55 22.27
N ARG A 214 31.24 -12.05 22.04
CA ARG A 214 31.00 -13.48 21.76
C ARG A 214 31.51 -13.94 20.40
N TYR A 215 31.59 -13.04 19.42
CA TYR A 215 32.15 -13.32 18.09
C TYR A 215 33.68 -13.24 18.03
N ALA A 216 34.34 -12.67 19.06
CA ALA A 216 35.79 -12.54 19.10
C ALA A 216 36.58 -13.85 18.88
N PRO A 217 36.16 -15.02 19.43
CA PRO A 217 36.84 -16.29 19.16
C PRO A 217 36.73 -16.72 17.69
N VAL A 218 35.58 -16.48 17.05
CA VAL A 218 35.35 -16.80 15.64
C VAL A 218 36.19 -15.89 14.75
N LEU A 219 36.27 -14.60 15.06
CA LEU A 219 37.14 -13.67 14.35
C LEU A 219 38.63 -14.04 14.53
N GLY A 220 39.02 -14.51 15.71
CA GLY A 220 40.36 -15.03 15.97
C GLY A 220 40.67 -16.27 15.14
N LEU A 221 39.73 -17.21 15.05
CA LEU A 221 39.87 -18.41 14.22
C LEU A 221 39.95 -18.07 12.73
N LEU A 222 39.08 -17.18 12.23
CA LEU A 222 39.11 -16.72 10.85
C LEU A 222 40.44 -16.01 10.54
N SER A 223 40.90 -15.12 11.43
CA SER A 223 42.20 -14.47 11.27
C SER A 223 43.34 -15.47 11.23
N LEU A 224 43.30 -16.52 12.05
CA LEU A 224 44.27 -17.61 12.03
C LEU A 224 44.23 -18.34 10.68
N MET A 225 43.03 -18.73 10.21
CA MET A 225 42.83 -19.41 8.93
C MET A 225 43.30 -18.56 7.74
N GLY A 226 43.10 -17.25 7.79
CA GLY A 226 43.64 -16.30 6.82
C GLY A 226 45.17 -16.23 6.88
N GLY A 227 45.75 -16.18 8.08
CA GLY A 227 47.21 -16.13 8.28
C GLY A 227 47.95 -17.39 7.82
N ILE A 228 47.31 -18.56 7.88
CA ILE A 228 47.85 -19.84 7.38
C ILE A 228 47.41 -20.17 5.95
N GLY A 229 46.67 -19.27 5.28
CA GLY A 229 46.27 -19.41 3.88
C GLY A 229 45.15 -20.42 3.60
N LEU A 230 44.46 -20.94 4.62
CA LEU A 230 43.32 -21.86 4.46
C LEU A 230 42.06 -21.16 3.99
N GLU A 231 41.85 -19.90 4.39
CA GLU A 231 40.69 -19.10 3.97
C GLU A 231 41.18 -17.71 3.50
N PRO A 232 41.50 -17.55 2.21
CA PRO A 232 42.03 -16.29 1.66
C PRO A 232 41.07 -15.10 1.84
N ARG A 233 39.76 -15.34 2.01
CA ARG A 233 38.76 -14.29 2.22
C ARG A 233 38.50 -13.97 3.70
N ALA A 234 39.20 -14.61 4.64
CA ALA A 234 38.96 -14.44 6.06
C ALA A 234 39.08 -12.98 6.54
N GLY A 235 39.98 -12.20 5.93
CA GLY A 235 40.15 -10.77 6.25
C GLY A 235 38.97 -9.89 5.84
N GLY A 236 38.11 -10.37 4.93
CA GLY A 236 36.93 -9.66 4.44
C GLY A 236 35.68 -9.81 5.30
N PHE A 237 35.65 -10.77 6.23
CA PHE A 237 34.50 -10.94 7.11
C PHE A 237 34.37 -9.77 8.09
N ARG A 238 33.17 -9.21 8.18
CA ARG A 238 32.81 -8.13 9.11
C ARG A 238 31.43 -8.44 9.68
N HIS A 239 31.34 -8.60 10.99
CA HIS A 239 30.06 -8.81 11.66
C HIS A 239 29.12 -7.61 11.42
N GLY A 240 27.86 -7.87 11.06
CA GLY A 240 26.85 -6.83 10.81
C GLY A 240 27.00 -6.08 9.47
N VAL A 241 27.99 -6.42 8.64
CA VAL A 241 28.15 -5.87 7.29
C VAL A 241 27.65 -6.91 6.29
N PHE A 242 26.54 -6.60 5.63
CA PHE A 242 25.98 -7.42 4.55
C PHE A 242 26.11 -6.66 3.24
N ASP A 243 26.71 -7.29 2.23
CA ASP A 243 26.66 -6.78 0.87
C ASP A 243 25.34 -7.21 0.24
N VAL A 244 24.46 -6.23 0.00
CA VAL A 244 23.09 -6.44 -0.49
C VAL A 244 23.07 -7.03 -1.90
N ASP A 245 24.17 -6.90 -2.66
CA ASP A 245 24.26 -7.33 -4.05
C ASP A 245 25.12 -8.59 -4.25
N VAL A 246 25.71 -9.15 -3.18
CA VAL A 246 26.47 -10.40 -3.27
C VAL A 246 25.51 -11.58 -3.12
N VAL A 247 25.06 -12.09 -4.27
CA VAL A 247 24.45 -13.41 -4.34
C VAL A 247 25.57 -14.46 -4.23
N PRO A 248 25.54 -15.37 -3.25
CA PRO A 248 26.50 -16.45 -3.16
C PRO A 248 26.56 -17.24 -4.48
N LEU A 249 27.76 -17.51 -4.99
CA LEU A 249 27.96 -18.16 -6.29
C LEU A 249 27.28 -19.54 -6.39
N ASP A 250 27.11 -20.23 -5.26
CA ASP A 250 26.38 -21.50 -5.13
C ASP A 250 24.86 -21.38 -5.36
N ARG A 251 24.31 -20.16 -5.30
CA ARG A 251 22.90 -19.87 -5.59
C ARG A 251 22.66 -19.36 -7.00
N ILE A 252 23.72 -19.02 -7.72
CA ILE A 252 23.66 -18.78 -9.16
C ILE A 252 23.78 -20.17 -9.78
N GLY A 253 22.64 -20.78 -10.12
CA GLY A 253 22.65 -22.02 -10.89
C GLY A 253 23.53 -21.80 -12.11
N SER A 254 24.63 -22.54 -12.21
CA SER A 254 25.51 -22.47 -13.37
C SER A 254 24.64 -22.66 -14.60
N ALA A 255 24.53 -21.62 -15.42
CA ALA A 255 23.86 -21.74 -16.71
C ALA A 255 24.55 -22.86 -17.51
N PRO A 256 23.80 -23.68 -18.25
CA PRO A 256 24.38 -24.70 -19.13
C PRO A 256 25.32 -24.10 -20.18
#